data_AF-A0A9P7DLS2-F1
#
_entry.id   AF-A0A9P7DLS2-F1
#
_cell.length_a   1.000
_cell.length_b   1.000
_cell.length_c   1.000
_cell.angle_alpha   90.00
_cell.angle_beta   90.00
_cell.angle_gamma   90.00
#
_symmetry.space_group_name_H-M   'P 1'
#
loop_
_entity.id
_entity.type
_entity.pdbx_description
1 polymer ?
#
loop_
_entity_poly.entity_id
_entity_poly.type
_entity_poly.pdbx_seq_one_letter_code
_entity_poly.pdbx_strand_id
1 'polypeptide(L)'
;MNFQGDVFGYWGRKIIEHYDDLRKSIPPLTTAPHEETSQIPELPKRGYGPLGTVGILGAGVGGLYTALILDSLDINYEILEASDRTGGRLLTYNFPNGGKYDYYDVGAMRFPLPRRTLKAITRLEL
;
A
#
# COMPACT_ATOMS: atom_id res chain seq x y z
N MET A 1 23.67 0.27 3.85
CA MET A 1 22.81 -0.65 4.65
C MET A 1 22.60 -1.93 3.84
N ASN A 2 22.89 -3.09 4.43
CA ASN A 2 22.85 -4.40 3.77
C ASN A 2 21.41 -4.91 3.60
N PHE A 3 21.14 -5.53 2.45
CA PHE A 3 19.85 -5.99 1.92
C PHE A 3 19.32 -7.29 2.56
N GLN A 4 19.14 -7.34 3.88
CA GLN A 4 18.51 -8.50 4.52
C GLN A 4 16.97 -8.41 4.44
N GLY A 5 16.39 -8.95 3.37
CA GLY A 5 15.05 -9.57 3.39
C GLY A 5 13.82 -8.72 3.06
N ASP A 6 13.83 -7.40 3.27
CA ASP A 6 12.60 -6.59 3.10
C ASP A 6 12.51 -5.88 1.73
N VAL A 7 12.13 -6.65 0.71
CA VAL A 7 11.94 -6.15 -0.66
C VAL A 7 10.82 -5.10 -0.73
N PHE A 8 9.72 -5.30 0.00
CA PHE A 8 8.59 -4.38 0.00
C PHE A 8 8.94 -3.06 0.69
N GLY A 9 9.63 -3.13 1.84
CA GLY A 9 10.26 -2.01 2.52
C GLY A 9 11.13 -1.16 1.61
N TYR A 10 12.01 -1.82 0.86
CA TYR A 10 12.92 -1.15 -0.07
C TYR A 10 12.16 -0.37 -1.14
N TRP A 11 11.19 -1.00 -1.80
CA TRP A 11 10.39 -0.34 -2.85
C TRP A 11 9.47 0.73 -2.28
N GLY A 12 8.88 0.52 -1.10
CA GLY A 12 8.09 1.52 -0.41
C GLY A 12 8.90 2.79 -0.12
N ARG A 13 10.12 2.66 0.41
CA ARG A 13 11.04 3.81 0.61
C ARG A 13 11.39 4.49 -0.69
N LYS A 14 11.71 3.73 -1.74
CA LYS A 14 12.00 4.28 -3.07
C LYS A 14 10.83 5.09 -3.63
N ILE A 15 9.58 4.62 -3.46
CA ILE A 15 8.39 5.35 -3.89
C ILE A 15 8.26 6.67 -3.12
N ILE A 16 8.48 6.66 -1.81
CA ILE A 16 8.42 7.87 -0.98
C ILE A 16 9.52 8.87 -1.36
N GLU A 17 10.77 8.40 -1.49
CA GLU A 17 11.92 9.22 -1.88
C GLU A 17 11.72 9.92 -3.23
N HIS A 18 11.02 9.28 -4.17
CA HIS A 18 10.79 9.78 -5.53
C HIS A 18 9.33 10.19 -5.74
N TYR A 19 8.58 10.45 -4.64
CA TYR A 19 7.14 10.68 -4.71
C TYR A 19 6.80 11.89 -5.59
N ASP A 20 7.53 12.99 -5.47
CA ASP A 20 7.26 14.20 -6.25
C ASP A 20 7.44 13.98 -7.76
N ASP A 21 8.40 13.14 -8.14
CA ASP A 21 8.65 12.80 -9.54
C ASP A 21 7.62 11.80 -10.07
N LEU A 22 7.25 10.81 -9.25
CA LEU A 22 6.15 9.89 -9.55
C LEU A 22 4.82 10.64 -9.70
N ARG A 23 4.54 11.61 -8.83
CA ARG A 23 3.31 12.41 -8.85
C ARG A 23 3.16 13.20 -10.15
N LYS A 24 4.25 13.75 -10.68
CA LYS A 24 4.25 14.45 -11.98
C LYS A 24 3.89 13.51 -13.15
N SER A 25 4.17 12.21 -13.01
CA SER A 25 3.88 11.20 -14.05
C SER A 25 2.45 10.68 -14.04
N ILE A 26 1.69 10.91 -12.96
CA ILE A 26 0.30 10.46 -12.82
C ILE A 26 -0.59 11.48 -13.52
N PRO A 27 -1.49 11.07 -14.43
CA PRO A 27 -2.42 12.00 -15.06
C PRO A 27 -3.27 12.68 -13.98
N PRO A 28 -3.48 14.00 -14.06
CA PRO A 28 -4.32 14.70 -13.10
C PRO A 28 -5.71 14.06 -13.11
N LEU A 29 -6.23 13.78 -11.91
CA LEU A 29 -7.62 13.36 -11.76
C LEU A 29 -8.48 14.44 -12.42
N THR A 30 -9.32 14.05 -13.39
CA THR A 30 -10.33 14.95 -13.95
C THR A 30 -11.21 15.41 -12.80
N THR A 31 -11.09 16.68 -12.42
CA THR A 31 -11.96 17.30 -11.43
C THR A 31 -13.30 17.52 -12.10
N ALA A 32 -14.22 16.57 -11.95
CA ALA A 32 -15.63 16.94 -11.87
C ALA A 32 -15.73 18.03 -10.78
N PRO A 33 -16.61 19.04 -10.92
CA PRO A 33 -16.74 20.09 -9.93
C PRO A 33 -17.16 19.45 -8.60
N HIS A 34 -16.19 19.26 -7.72
CA HIS A 34 -16.44 18.93 -6.33
C HIS A 34 -16.71 20.25 -5.63
N GLU A 35 -17.95 20.46 -5.22
CA GLU A 35 -18.28 21.49 -4.24
C GLU A 35 -17.37 21.25 -3.02
N GLU A 36 -16.44 22.17 -2.78
CA GLU A 36 -15.64 22.17 -1.56
C GLU A 36 -16.57 22.41 -0.38
N THR A 37 -17.07 21.35 0.25
CA THR A 37 -17.64 21.46 1.59
C THR A 37 -16.49 21.65 2.58
N SER A 38 -16.07 22.90 2.76
CA SER A 38 -14.92 23.33 3.57
C SER A 38 -15.08 23.17 5.09
N GLN A 39 -15.91 22.24 5.57
CA GLN A 39 -16.13 22.05 7.00
C GLN A 39 -15.54 20.72 7.46
N ILE A 40 -14.21 20.61 7.44
CA ILE A 40 -13.53 19.64 8.28
C ILE A 40 -13.57 20.22 9.70
N PRO A 41 -14.23 19.56 10.67
CA PRO A 41 -14.25 20.05 12.04
C PRO A 41 -12.81 20.17 12.55
N GLU A 42 -12.46 21.32 13.14
CA GLU A 42 -11.15 21.50 13.76
C GLU A 42 -10.98 20.42 14.82
N LEU A 43 -10.05 19.50 14.58
CA LEU A 43 -9.66 18.54 15.60
C LEU A 43 -9.13 19.33 16.80
N PRO A 44 -9.56 18.99 18.03
CA PRO A 44 -9.09 19.69 19.21
C PRO A 44 -7.56 19.67 19.20
N LYS A 45 -6.95 20.86 19.31
CA LYS A 45 -5.49 21.06 19.42
C LYS A 45 -5.01 20.49 20.76
N ARG A 46 -5.07 19.18 20.91
CA ARG A 46 -4.56 18.46 22.06
C ARG A 46 -3.04 18.43 21.88
N GLY A 47 -2.32 19.12 22.74
CA GLY A 47 -0.85 19.10 22.74
C GLY A 47 -0.36 17.66 22.67
N TYR A 48 0.68 17.43 21.87
CA TYR A 48 1.32 16.12 21.71
C TYR A 48 1.81 15.62 23.07
N GLY A 49 0.95 14.89 23.79
CA GLY A 49 1.34 14.03 24.90
C GLY A 49 2.21 12.87 24.40
N PRO A 50 2.53 11.88 25.23
CA PRO A 50 3.15 10.63 24.75
C PRO A 50 2.36 10.16 23.52
N LEU A 51 3.06 9.89 22.42
CA LEU A 51 2.50 9.61 21.08
C LEU A 51 1.18 8.86 21.22
N GLY A 52 0.07 9.58 21.01
CA GLY A 52 -1.25 8.97 21.05
C GLY A 52 -1.37 7.88 19.99
N THR A 53 -2.29 6.94 20.19
CA THR A 53 -2.54 5.87 19.23
C THR A 53 -2.88 6.44 17.85
N VAL A 54 -2.18 5.99 16.82
CA VAL A 54 -2.43 6.39 15.42
C VAL A 54 -3.66 5.65 14.89
N GLY A 55 -4.66 6.37 14.39
CA GLY A 55 -5.80 5.76 13.71
C GLY A 55 -5.53 5.55 12.22
N ILE A 56 -5.74 4.32 11.73
CA ILE A 56 -5.66 3.95 10.31
C ILE A 56 -7.07 3.59 9.82
N LEU A 57 -7.56 4.30 8.80
CA LEU A 57 -8.84 4.02 8.17
C LEU A 57 -8.63 3.14 6.93
N GLY A 58 -9.10 1.90 6.99
CA GLY A 58 -9.04 0.91 5.94
C GLY A 58 -7.90 -0.10 6.10
N ALA A 59 -8.22 -1.38 6.21
CA ALA A 59 -7.32 -2.53 6.22
C ALA A 59 -7.02 -3.06 4.80
N GLY A 60 -6.90 -2.17 3.82
CA GLY A 60 -6.34 -2.47 2.50
C GLY A 60 -4.81 -2.54 2.53
N VAL A 61 -4.19 -2.84 1.39
CA VAL A 61 -2.71 -2.95 1.29
C VAL A 61 -1.96 -1.73 1.81
N GLY A 62 -2.50 -0.51 1.59
CA GLY A 62 -1.90 0.72 2.09
C GLY A 62 -1.94 0.80 3.61
N GLY A 63 -3.10 0.61 4.22
CA GLY A 63 -3.27 0.67 5.68
C GLY A 63 -2.52 -0.44 6.41
N LEU A 64 -2.54 -1.67 5.89
CA LEU A 64 -1.76 -2.78 6.45
C LEU A 64 -0.26 -2.53 6.37
N TYR A 65 0.23 -1.90 5.29
CA TYR A 65 1.64 -1.55 5.16
C TYR A 65 2.03 -0.38 6.08
N THR A 66 1.15 0.60 6.27
CA THR A 66 1.33 1.64 7.29
C THR A 66 1.43 1.03 8.69
N ALA A 67 0.51 0.13 9.04
CA ALA A 67 0.51 -0.60 10.31
C ALA A 67 1.83 -1.37 10.53
N LEU A 68 2.31 -2.09 9.51
CA LEU A 68 3.60 -2.79 9.54
C LEU A 68 4.78 -1.86 9.85
N ILE A 69 4.80 -0.66 9.27
CA ILE A 69 5.84 0.35 9.54
C ILE A 69 5.74 0.85 10.98
N LEU A 70 4.54 1.17 11.46
CA LEU A 70 4.32 1.64 12.82
C LEU A 70 4.70 0.58 13.86
N ASP A 71 4.34 -0.69 13.63
CA ASP A 71 4.77 -1.84 14.44
C ASP A 71 6.30 -1.91 14.50
N SER A 72 6.99 -1.74 13.37
CA SER A 72 8.47 -1.82 13.33
C SER A 72 9.18 -0.72 14.12
N LEU A 73 8.45 0.34 14.50
CA LEU A 73 8.94 1.48 15.26
C LEU A 73 8.40 1.52 16.69
N ASP A 74 7.70 0.46 17.13
CA ASP A 74 6.99 0.40 18.42
C ASP A 74 6.01 1.57 18.64
N ILE A 75 5.34 2.02 17.57
CA ILE A 75 4.32 3.07 17.61
C ILE A 75 2.92 2.44 17.66
N ASN A 76 2.15 2.74 18.70
CA ASN A 76 0.78 2.23 18.86
C ASN A 76 -0.15 2.73 17.75
N TYR A 77 -0.99 1.84 17.22
CA TYR A 77 -2.02 2.18 16.23
C TYR A 77 -3.29 1.34 16.39
N GLU A 78 -4.36 1.78 15.73
CA GLU A 78 -5.63 1.07 15.57
C GLU A 78 -6.07 1.12 14.11
N ILE A 79 -6.56 0.00 13.56
CA ILE A 79 -7.09 -0.07 12.20
C ILE A 79 -8.59 -0.24 12.24
N LEU A 80 -9.33 0.65 11.57
CA LEU A 80 -10.76 0.54 11.37
C LEU A 80 -11.04 0.19 9.91
N GLU A 81 -11.64 -0.98 9.66
CA GLU A 81 -12.06 -1.44 8.34
C GLU A 81 -13.58 -1.46 8.26
N ALA A 82 -14.14 -0.94 7.15
CA ALA A 82 -15.58 -0.88 6.96
C ALA A 82 -16.16 -2.24 6.53
N SER A 83 -15.38 -3.03 5.80
CA SER A 83 -15.75 -4.37 5.37
C SER A 83 -15.60 -5.42 6.48
N ASP A 84 -16.25 -6.55 6.29
CA ASP A 84 -16.02 -7.80 7.01
C ASP A 84 -14.69 -8.51 6.65
N ARG A 85 -13.88 -7.92 5.77
CA ARG A 85 -12.64 -8.52 5.27
C ARG A 85 -11.51 -7.51 5.12
N THR A 86 -10.30 -8.01 5.26
CA THR A 86 -9.08 -7.25 4.99
C THR A 86 -8.61 -7.43 3.53
N GLY A 87 -7.67 -6.58 3.11
CA GLY A 87 -7.05 -6.61 1.77
C GLY A 87 -7.62 -5.57 0.81
N GLY A 88 -8.85 -5.11 1.01
CA GLY A 88 -9.51 -4.13 0.15
C GLY A 88 -9.60 -4.62 -1.31
N ARG A 89 -8.89 -3.93 -2.22
CA ARG A 89 -8.81 -4.33 -3.64
C ARG A 89 -7.89 -5.54 -3.91
N LEU A 90 -7.27 -6.12 -2.88
CA LEU A 90 -6.61 -7.42 -2.96
C LEU A 90 -7.63 -8.49 -2.54
N LEU A 91 -8.28 -9.09 -3.54
CA LEU A 91 -9.34 -10.08 -3.33
C LEU A 91 -9.17 -11.25 -4.29
N THR A 92 -8.89 -12.41 -3.74
CA THR A 92 -8.92 -13.70 -4.46
C THR A 92 -10.24 -14.40 -4.16
N TYR A 93 -11.02 -14.66 -5.20
CA TYR A 93 -12.26 -15.43 -5.12
C TYR A 93 -11.97 -16.90 -5.39
N ASN A 94 -12.35 -17.77 -4.45
CA ASN A 94 -12.25 -19.22 -4.59
C ASN A 94 -13.63 -19.78 -4.89
N PHE A 95 -13.76 -20.59 -5.95
CA PHE A 95 -15.07 -21.13 -6.32
C PHE A 95 -15.54 -22.16 -5.28
N PRO A 96 -16.79 -22.08 -4.79
CA PRO A 96 -17.36 -23.12 -3.95
C PRO A 96 -17.33 -24.47 -4.67
N ASN A 97 -16.78 -25.50 -4.01
CA ASN A 97 -16.55 -26.85 -4.56
C ASN A 97 -15.53 -26.93 -5.71
N GLY A 98 -14.74 -25.88 -5.93
CA GLY A 98 -13.63 -25.89 -6.88
C GLY A 98 -12.43 -26.71 -6.38
N GLY A 99 -11.58 -27.13 -7.31
CA GLY A 99 -10.27 -27.69 -7.01
C GLY A 99 -9.28 -26.65 -6.48
N LYS A 100 -8.07 -27.10 -6.13
CA LYS A 100 -6.99 -26.24 -5.57
C LYS A 100 -6.66 -25.01 -6.43
N TYR A 101 -6.84 -25.08 -7.75
CA TYR A 101 -6.51 -24.01 -8.70
C TYR A 101 -7.74 -23.30 -9.26
N ASP A 102 -8.93 -23.59 -8.74
CA ASP A 102 -10.18 -22.97 -9.15
C ASP A 102 -10.42 -21.71 -8.33
N TYR A 103 -9.61 -20.69 -8.62
CA TYR A 103 -9.74 -19.36 -8.05
C TYR A 103 -9.35 -18.31 -9.09
N TYR A 104 -9.77 -17.06 -8.86
CA TYR A 104 -9.29 -15.92 -9.62
C TYR A 104 -9.21 -14.67 -8.75
N ASP A 105 -8.32 -13.74 -9.10
CA ASP A 105 -8.25 -12.45 -8.44
C ASP A 105 -9.31 -11.51 -9.01
N VAL A 106 -10.24 -11.10 -8.15
CA VAL A 106 -11.27 -10.09 -8.46
C VAL A 106 -10.62 -8.71 -8.62
N GLY A 107 -9.50 -8.48 -7.92
CA GLY A 107 -8.74 -7.24 -7.94
C GLY A 107 -7.34 -7.41 -8.53
N ALA A 108 -6.30 -7.04 -7.77
CA ALA A 108 -4.93 -7.10 -8.28
C ALA A 108 -4.48 -8.55 -8.56
N MET A 109 -4.09 -8.82 -9.81
CA MET A 109 -3.71 -10.16 -10.29
C MET A 109 -2.26 -10.26 -10.78
N ARG A 110 -1.70 -9.16 -11.30
CA ARG A 110 -0.41 -9.19 -12.01
C ARG A 110 0.50 -8.07 -11.52
N PHE A 111 1.75 -8.44 -11.23
CA PHE A 111 2.80 -7.52 -10.85
C PHE A 111 3.81 -7.43 -12.01
N PRO A 112 3.90 -6.28 -12.70
CA PRO A 112 4.89 -6.12 -13.74
C PRO A 112 6.29 -6.22 -13.13
N LEU A 113 7.12 -7.11 -13.67
CA LEU A 113 8.52 -7.16 -13.29
C LEU A 113 9.23 -5.91 -13.85
N PRO A 114 10.21 -5.34 -13.13
CA PRO A 114 11.06 -4.30 -13.69
C PRO A 114 11.61 -4.74 -15.05
N ARG A 115 11.69 -3.82 -16.02
CA ARG A 115 12.31 -4.13 -17.31
C ARG A 115 13.68 -4.74 -17.07
N ARG A 116 13.90 -5.95 -17.58
CA ARG A 116 15.24 -6.56 -17.61
C ARG A 116 16.14 -5.65 -18.46
N THR A 117 17.01 -4.87 -17.82
CA THR A 117 18.15 -4.27 -18.52
C THR A 117 19.05 -5.42 -18.96
N LEU A 118 19.35 -5.51 -20.26
CA LEU A 118 20.01 -6.64 -20.96
C LEU A 118 21.38 -7.11 -20.42
N LYS A 119 21.88 -6.62 -19.29
CA LYS A 119 23.21 -6.96 -18.74
C LYS A 119 23.33 -8.34 -18.10
N ALA A 120 22.23 -9.09 -17.94
CA ALA A 120 22.25 -10.38 -17.24
C ALA A 120 22.32 -11.62 -18.16
N ILE A 121 22.31 -11.47 -19.50
CA ILE A 121 22.22 -12.61 -20.42
C ILE A 121 23.60 -13.20 -20.80
N THR A 122 24.72 -12.50 -20.59
CA THR A 122 26.03 -12.95 -21.10
C THR A 122 26.84 -13.86 -20.16
N ARG A 123 26.25 -14.50 -19.13
CA ARG A 123 27.06 -15.35 -18.21
C ARG A 123 26.42 -16.66 -17.75
N LEU A 124 25.52 -17.21 -18.54
CA LEU A 124 25.03 -18.59 -18.36
C LEU A 124 24.85 -19.29 -19.72
N GLU A 125 25.89 -19.21 -20.56
CA GLU A 125 26.10 -20.23 -21.58
C GLU A 125 27.24 -21.13 -21.09
N LEU A 126 26.85 -22.35 -20.69
CA LEU A 126 27.72 -23.52 -20.77
C LEU A 126 27.91 -23.89 -22.24
#